data_AF-A0AAU2UT16-F1
#
_entry.id   AF-A0AAU2UT16-F1
#
_cell.length_a   1.000
_cell.length_b   1.000
_cell.length_c   1.000
_cell.angle_alpha   90.00
_cell.angle_beta   90.00
_cell.angle_gamma   90.00
#
_symmetry.space_group_name_H-M   'P 1'
#
loop_
_entity.id
_entity.type
_entity.pdbx_description
1 polymer ?
#
loop_
_entity_poly.entity_id
_entity_poly.type
_entity_poly.pdbx_seq_one_letter_code
_entity_poly.pdbx_strand_id
1 'polypeptide(L)'
;MLATKGLTSGEFLAWMDKAFAGDERVLLAAHPEHYVMGTDEIGARVVENIGPHVADFYMGGWGTDALAWAKDADELLPESEFPRKMSSNLFLADGTVVGRALIQFGDTADGFTANLTVYFPVTCPDEVLDHHLRHYAVEFRNWIVAAAAARA
;
A
#
# COMPACT_ATOMS: atom_id res chain seq x y z
N MET A 1 8.45 -8.90 3.98
CA MET A 1 7.99 -8.45 5.31
C MET A 1 8.94 -7.37 5.83
N LEU A 2 8.39 -6.25 6.30
CA LEU A 2 9.14 -5.17 6.96
C LEU A 2 8.95 -5.29 8.48
N ALA A 3 10.01 -5.06 9.24
CA ALA A 3 9.97 -5.04 10.70
C ALA A 3 10.33 -3.64 11.22
N THR A 4 9.50 -3.14 12.13
CA THR A 4 9.57 -1.79 12.69
C THR A 4 9.69 -1.86 14.19
N LYS A 5 10.49 -0.96 14.78
CA LYS A 5 10.64 -0.79 16.22
C LYS A 5 10.28 0.64 16.64
N GLY A 6 9.79 0.80 17.87
CA GLY A 6 9.47 2.09 18.50
C GLY A 6 8.18 2.74 18.01
N LEU A 7 7.44 2.11 17.10
CA LEU A 7 6.17 2.57 16.55
C LEU A 7 5.24 1.36 16.48
N THR A 8 4.02 1.47 16.99
CA THR A 8 2.99 0.41 16.86
C THR A 8 2.30 0.50 15.50
N SER A 9 1.70 -0.60 15.03
CA SER A 9 0.94 -0.57 13.78
C SER A 9 -0.26 0.39 13.85
N GLY A 10 -0.91 0.49 15.02
CA GLY A 10 -2.02 1.42 15.23
C GLY A 10 -1.60 2.89 15.08
N GLU A 11 -0.45 3.28 15.63
CA GLU A 11 0.10 4.63 15.45
C GLU A 11 0.47 4.90 13.99
N PHE A 12 1.09 3.93 13.31
CA PHE A 12 1.43 4.04 11.91
C PHE A 12 0.19 4.22 11.02
N LEU A 13 -0.84 3.39 11.20
CA LEU A 13 -2.08 3.51 10.44
C LEU A 13 -2.81 4.83 10.72
N ALA A 14 -2.86 5.28 11.97
CA ALA A 14 -3.47 6.57 12.31
C ALA A 14 -2.74 7.76 11.69
N TRP A 15 -1.41 7.67 11.51
CA TRP A 15 -0.64 8.65 10.75
C TRP A 15 -0.95 8.57 9.25
N MET A 16 -0.99 7.35 8.71
CA MET A 16 -1.23 7.11 7.28
C MET A 16 -2.64 7.57 6.86
N ASP A 17 -3.66 7.32 7.67
CA ASP A 17 -5.02 7.82 7.43
C ASP A 17 -5.04 9.35 7.28
N LYS A 18 -4.26 10.07 8.09
CA LYS A 18 -4.12 11.53 7.98
C LYS A 18 -3.38 11.95 6.72
N ALA A 19 -2.34 11.22 6.34
CA ALA A 19 -1.59 11.48 5.12
C ALA A 19 -2.48 11.34 3.87
N PHE A 20 -3.21 10.21 3.77
CA PHE A 20 -4.15 9.96 2.68
C PHE A 20 -5.39 10.88 2.71
N ALA A 21 -5.73 11.49 3.84
CA ALA A 21 -6.82 12.45 3.93
C ALA A 21 -6.48 13.84 3.35
N GLY A 22 -5.21 14.16 3.08
CA GLY A 22 -4.89 15.46 2.46
C GLY A 22 -3.45 15.96 2.51
N ASP A 23 -2.45 15.14 2.84
CA ASP A 23 -1.04 15.55 2.75
C ASP A 23 -0.30 14.76 1.67
N GLU A 24 -0.65 15.03 0.41
CA GLU A 24 0.00 14.42 -0.76
C GLU A 24 1.53 14.54 -0.73
N ARG A 25 2.08 15.60 -0.11
CA ARG A 25 3.53 15.82 -0.06
C ARG A 25 4.26 14.68 0.65
N VAL A 26 3.72 14.15 1.75
CA VAL A 26 4.37 13.02 2.46
C VAL A 26 4.17 11.71 1.71
N LEU A 27 3.10 11.58 0.93
CA LEU A 27 2.88 10.43 0.06
C LEU A 27 3.87 10.44 -1.11
N LEU A 28 4.02 11.57 -1.80
CA LEU A 28 5.01 11.74 -2.87
C LEU A 28 6.46 11.59 -2.36
N ALA A 29 6.77 12.10 -1.17
CA ALA A 29 8.14 12.03 -0.62
C ALA A 29 8.58 10.60 -0.25
N ALA A 30 7.68 9.63 -0.22
CA ALA A 30 7.99 8.26 0.17
C ALA A 30 8.77 7.49 -0.89
N HIS A 31 8.63 7.85 -2.16
CA HIS A 31 9.40 7.25 -3.23
C HIS A 31 9.71 8.29 -4.32
N PRO A 32 10.96 8.39 -4.83
CA PRO A 32 11.29 9.28 -5.95
C PRO A 32 10.55 8.92 -7.26
N GLU A 33 9.91 7.76 -7.30
CA GLU A 33 9.12 7.29 -8.44
C GLU A 33 7.65 7.74 -8.36
N HIS A 34 7.20 8.36 -7.26
CA HIS A 34 5.85 8.91 -7.16
C HIS A 34 5.75 10.25 -7.90
N TYR A 35 4.84 10.33 -8.86
CA TYR A 35 4.51 11.56 -9.59
C TYR A 35 3.15 12.12 -9.17
N VAL A 36 2.20 11.25 -8.83
CA VAL A 36 0.87 11.59 -8.31
C VAL A 36 0.50 10.60 -7.21
N MET A 37 0.04 11.10 -6.07
CA MET A 37 -0.49 10.31 -4.95
C MET A 37 -1.64 11.11 -4.29
N GLY A 38 -2.77 11.18 -4.98
CA GLY A 38 -3.84 12.11 -4.62
C GLY A 38 -5.21 11.68 -5.14
N THR A 39 -6.17 12.59 -5.10
CA THR A 39 -7.53 12.35 -5.61
C THR A 39 -7.88 13.30 -6.75
N ASP A 40 -8.59 12.79 -7.76
CA ASP A 40 -9.19 13.57 -8.84
C ASP A 40 -10.71 13.29 -8.93
N GLU A 41 -11.34 13.72 -10.03
CA GLU A 41 -12.78 13.48 -10.28
C GLU A 41 -13.20 12.00 -10.39
N ILE A 42 -12.26 11.09 -10.67
CA ILE A 42 -12.50 9.65 -10.78
C ILE A 42 -12.27 8.99 -9.43
N GLY A 43 -11.18 9.33 -8.73
CA GLY A 43 -10.89 8.76 -7.42
C GLY A 43 -9.44 8.95 -6.96
N ALA A 44 -8.97 8.04 -6.09
CA ALA A 44 -7.59 8.05 -5.60
C ALA A 44 -6.65 7.57 -6.71
N ARG A 45 -5.93 8.50 -7.34
CA ARG A 45 -5.04 8.26 -8.48
C ARG A 45 -3.60 8.16 -8.02
N VAL A 46 -2.89 7.20 -8.60
CA VAL A 46 -1.47 7.00 -8.44
C VAL A 46 -0.82 7.01 -9.82
N VAL A 47 0.23 7.82 -9.96
CA VAL A 47 1.10 7.79 -11.13
C VAL A 47 2.52 7.60 -10.63
N GLU A 48 3.15 6.49 -11.00
CA GLU A 48 4.46 6.12 -10.50
C GLU A 48 5.25 5.25 -11.47
N ASN A 49 6.57 5.14 -11.29
CA ASN A 49 7.32 4.09 -11.98
C ASN A 49 7.28 2.77 -11.23
N ILE A 50 7.00 1.69 -11.96
CA ILE A 50 7.31 0.33 -11.56
C ILE A 50 8.41 -0.19 -12.49
N GLY A 51 9.66 -0.09 -12.03
CA GLY A 51 10.82 -0.38 -12.86
C GLY A 51 10.93 0.59 -14.04
N PRO A 52 11.06 0.12 -15.29
CA PRO A 52 11.15 1.01 -16.45
C PRO A 52 9.79 1.55 -16.93
N HIS A 53 8.68 1.14 -16.30
CA HIS A 53 7.33 1.46 -16.76
C HIS A 53 6.69 2.54 -15.90
N VAL A 54 6.08 3.54 -16.55
CA VAL A 54 5.15 4.45 -15.87
C VAL A 54 3.80 3.75 -15.77
N ALA A 55 3.30 3.59 -14.54
CA ALA A 55 1.97 3.11 -14.22
C ALA A 55 1.06 4.29 -13.86
N ASP A 56 -0.18 4.26 -14.35
CA ASP A 56 -1.22 5.24 -14.06
C ASP A 56 -2.50 4.46 -13.74
N PHE A 57 -2.89 4.48 -12.47
CA PHE A 57 -4.00 3.68 -11.97
C PHE A 57 -4.72 4.36 -10.81
N TYR A 58 -5.90 3.82 -10.50
CA TYR A 58 -6.74 4.25 -9.41
C TYR A 58 -6.79 3.17 -8.33
N MET A 59 -6.64 3.57 -7.07
CA MET A 59 -6.85 2.70 -5.93
C MET A 59 -8.32 2.76 -5.50
N GLY A 60 -8.93 1.61 -5.21
CA GLY A 60 -10.33 1.63 -4.76
C GLY A 60 -10.95 0.27 -4.44
N GLY A 61 -12.28 0.24 -4.55
CA GLY A 61 -13.13 -0.91 -4.20
C GLY A 61 -13.61 -0.90 -2.75
N TRP A 62 -13.16 0.05 -1.94
CA TRP A 62 -13.50 0.16 -0.52
C TRP A 62 -15.01 0.26 -0.30
N GLY A 63 -15.52 -0.53 0.66
CA GLY A 63 -16.95 -0.56 1.00
C GLY A 63 -17.85 -1.24 -0.03
N THR A 64 -17.28 -1.89 -1.06
CA THR A 64 -18.04 -2.58 -2.11
C THR A 64 -17.67 -4.06 -2.20
N ASP A 65 -18.47 -4.83 -2.94
CA ASP A 65 -18.17 -6.25 -3.22
C ASP A 65 -16.93 -6.44 -4.10
N ALA A 66 -16.39 -5.37 -4.71
CA ALA A 66 -15.16 -5.43 -5.48
C ALA A 66 -13.94 -5.86 -4.63
N LEU A 67 -13.99 -5.67 -3.29
CA LEU A 67 -12.97 -6.14 -2.35
C LEU A 67 -13.30 -7.48 -1.67
N ALA A 68 -14.33 -8.21 -2.13
CA ALA A 68 -14.70 -9.49 -1.53
C ALA A 68 -13.54 -10.50 -1.51
N TRP A 69 -12.67 -10.46 -2.53
CA TRP A 69 -11.47 -11.32 -2.66
C TRP A 69 -10.50 -11.22 -1.47
N ALA A 70 -10.46 -10.09 -0.76
CA ALA A 70 -9.49 -9.89 0.33
C ALA A 70 -9.89 -10.62 1.62
N LYS A 71 -11.09 -11.21 1.67
CA LYS A 71 -11.61 -11.93 2.84
C LYS A 71 -11.01 -13.33 2.96
N ASP A 72 -10.65 -13.93 1.84
CA ASP A 72 -10.23 -15.33 1.69
C ASP A 72 -9.04 -15.48 0.75
N ALA A 73 -8.24 -14.42 0.57
CA ALA A 73 -7.01 -14.47 -0.20
C ALA A 73 -6.03 -15.51 0.35
N ASP A 74 -5.31 -16.21 -0.53
CA ASP A 74 -4.39 -17.29 -0.16
C ASP A 74 -3.23 -16.81 0.75
N GLU A 75 -2.83 -15.54 0.61
CA GLU A 75 -1.77 -14.89 1.38
C GLU A 75 -2.28 -14.20 2.66
N LEU A 76 -3.55 -14.40 3.02
CA LEU A 76 -4.11 -13.88 4.26
C LEU A 76 -3.41 -14.55 5.45
N LEU A 77 -2.85 -13.73 6.33
CA LEU A 77 -2.20 -14.18 7.55
C LEU A 77 -3.23 -14.26 8.70
N PRO A 78 -2.97 -15.07 9.75
CA PRO A 78 -3.90 -15.22 10.86
C PRO A 78 -4.22 -13.88 11.52
N GLU A 79 -5.51 -13.56 11.67
CA GLU A 79 -5.97 -12.31 12.29
C GLU A 79 -5.50 -12.15 13.74
N SER A 80 -5.28 -13.28 14.44
CA SER A 80 -4.69 -13.28 15.79
C SER A 80 -3.27 -12.73 15.84
N GLU A 81 -2.54 -12.77 14.72
CA GLU A 81 -1.16 -12.28 14.59
C GLU A 81 -1.11 -10.97 13.80
N PHE A 82 -1.97 -10.80 12.80
CA PHE A 82 -2.07 -9.63 11.94
C PHE A 82 -3.49 -9.01 11.99
N PRO A 83 -3.86 -8.36 13.11
CA PRO A 83 -5.23 -7.89 13.34
C PRO A 83 -5.62 -6.67 12.50
N ARG A 84 -4.67 -6.03 11.81
CA ARG A 84 -4.94 -4.84 10.98
C ARG A 84 -4.52 -5.12 9.55
N LYS A 85 -5.33 -4.66 8.60
CA LYS A 85 -5.03 -4.81 7.18
C LYS A 85 -5.57 -3.66 6.34
N MET A 86 -4.93 -3.45 5.21
CA MET A 86 -5.38 -2.58 4.13
C MET A 86 -5.50 -3.42 2.86
N SER A 87 -6.53 -3.16 2.08
CA SER A 87 -6.69 -3.79 0.77
C SER A 87 -7.19 -2.78 -0.23
N SER A 88 -6.81 -2.96 -1.49
CA SER A 88 -7.27 -2.11 -2.59
C SER A 88 -7.22 -2.88 -3.89
N ASN A 89 -8.15 -2.61 -4.80
CA ASN A 89 -8.01 -2.94 -6.20
C ASN A 89 -7.30 -1.78 -6.91
N LEU A 90 -6.49 -2.11 -7.91
CA LEU A 90 -5.86 -1.16 -8.83
C LEU A 90 -6.64 -1.17 -10.14
N PHE A 91 -7.23 -0.03 -10.51
CA PHE A 91 -8.10 0.13 -11.67
C PHE A 91 -7.47 1.04 -12.72
N LEU A 92 -7.74 0.78 -13.99
CA LEU A 92 -7.58 1.78 -15.05
C LEU A 92 -8.76 2.76 -15.02
N ALA A 93 -8.63 3.89 -15.73
CA ALA A 93 -9.67 4.91 -15.82
C ALA A 93 -11.02 4.41 -16.37
N ASP A 94 -11.02 3.31 -17.13
CA ASP A 94 -12.23 2.66 -17.64
C ASP A 94 -12.86 1.65 -16.65
N GLY A 95 -12.29 1.51 -15.45
CA GLY A 95 -12.74 0.58 -14.41
C GLY A 95 -12.17 -0.83 -14.52
N THR A 96 -11.28 -1.11 -15.49
CA THR A 96 -10.61 -2.42 -15.59
C THR A 96 -9.70 -2.65 -14.38
N VAL A 97 -9.90 -3.76 -13.65
CA VAL A 97 -9.00 -4.17 -12.57
C VAL A 97 -7.72 -4.76 -13.17
N VAL A 98 -6.57 -4.15 -12.86
CA VAL A 98 -5.25 -4.56 -13.36
C VAL A 98 -4.33 -5.09 -12.28
N GLY A 99 -4.70 -4.92 -11.02
CA GLY A 99 -3.95 -5.46 -9.89
C GLY A 99 -4.69 -5.32 -8.58
N ARG A 100 -4.08 -5.81 -7.51
CA ARG A 100 -4.61 -5.68 -6.14
C ARG A 100 -3.47 -5.56 -5.15
N ALA A 101 -3.75 -4.94 -4.01
CA ALA A 101 -2.83 -4.84 -2.90
C ALA A 101 -3.48 -5.39 -1.63
N LEU A 102 -2.73 -6.14 -0.83
CA LEU A 102 -3.08 -6.59 0.51
C LEU A 102 -1.89 -6.32 1.43
N ILE A 103 -2.08 -5.42 2.40
CA ILE A 103 -1.09 -5.11 3.41
C ILE A 103 -1.62 -5.54 4.77
N GLN A 104 -0.85 -6.28 5.53
CA GLN A 104 -1.24 -6.83 6.82
C GLN A 104 -0.22 -6.43 7.89
N PHE A 105 -0.69 -6.02 9.06
CA PHE A 105 0.15 -5.52 10.15
C PHE A 105 -0.07 -6.33 11.42
N GLY A 106 1.02 -6.82 11.99
CA GLY A 106 1.06 -7.52 13.26
C GLY A 106 1.89 -6.76 14.28
N ASP A 107 1.30 -6.39 15.42
CA ASP A 107 2.04 -5.75 16.50
C ASP A 107 3.02 -6.74 17.14
N THR A 108 4.17 -6.22 17.55
CA THR A 108 5.20 -6.97 18.28
C THR A 108 5.45 -6.29 19.64
N ALA A 109 6.28 -6.89 20.49
CA ALA A 109 6.57 -6.32 21.81
C ALA A 109 7.17 -4.90 21.76
N ASP A 110 7.92 -4.57 20.70
CA ASP A 110 8.62 -3.29 20.55
C ASP A 110 8.27 -2.53 19.25
N GLY A 111 7.24 -2.95 18.51
CA GLY A 111 6.80 -2.26 17.29
C GLY A 111 5.79 -3.06 16.48
N PHE A 112 6.03 -3.28 15.18
CA PHE A 112 5.17 -4.11 14.33
C PHE A 112 5.91 -4.73 13.14
N THR A 113 5.32 -5.75 12.54
CA THR A 113 5.68 -6.29 11.23
C THR A 113 4.61 -5.95 10.20
N ALA A 114 5.02 -5.50 9.01
CA ALA A 114 4.14 -5.34 7.85
C ALA A 114 4.43 -6.41 6.79
N ASN A 115 3.42 -7.18 6.43
CA ASN A 115 3.44 -8.06 5.28
C ASN A 115 2.78 -7.35 4.09
N LEU A 116 3.56 -7.07 3.04
CA LEU A 116 3.12 -6.35 1.86
C LEU A 116 2.94 -7.36 0.73
N THR A 117 1.72 -7.49 0.20
CA THR A 117 1.38 -8.42 -0.88
C THR A 117 0.73 -7.65 -2.02
N VAL A 118 1.10 -8.01 -3.25
CA VAL A 118 0.54 -7.45 -4.48
C VAL A 118 0.14 -8.58 -5.42
N TYR A 119 -0.95 -8.38 -6.13
CA TYR A 119 -1.51 -9.35 -7.07
C TYR A 119 -1.52 -8.71 -8.45
N PHE A 120 -0.92 -9.41 -9.42
CA PHE A 120 -0.99 -9.06 -10.82
C PHE A 120 -1.54 -10.23 -11.65
N PRO A 121 -2.08 -9.97 -12.85
CA PRO A 121 -2.45 -11.02 -13.78
C PRO A 121 -1.28 -11.96 -14.03
N VAL A 122 -1.56 -13.25 -14.24
CA VAL A 122 -0.54 -14.27 -14.54
C VAL A 122 0.27 -13.98 -15.82
N THR A 123 -0.23 -13.07 -16.66
CA THR A 123 0.45 -12.59 -17.87
C THR A 123 1.37 -11.40 -17.61
N CYS A 124 1.40 -10.86 -16.39
CA CYS A 124 2.30 -9.79 -16.00
C CYS A 124 3.75 -10.32 -15.97
N PRO A 125 4.72 -9.64 -16.60
CA PRO A 125 6.11 -10.05 -16.54
C PRO A 125 6.64 -10.09 -15.10
N ASP A 126 7.44 -11.11 -14.78
CA ASP A 126 8.05 -11.28 -13.45
C ASP A 126 8.86 -10.05 -13.00
N GLU A 127 9.47 -9.34 -13.95
CA GLU A 127 10.22 -8.11 -13.66
C GLU A 127 9.35 -7.01 -13.04
N VAL A 128 8.07 -6.90 -13.43
CA VAL A 128 7.14 -5.91 -12.87
C VAL A 128 6.87 -6.25 -11.40
N LEU A 129 6.70 -7.53 -11.08
CA LEU A 129 6.53 -7.99 -9.71
C LEU A 129 7.78 -7.68 -8.86
N ASP A 130 8.96 -8.04 -9.36
CA ASP A 130 10.23 -7.79 -8.67
C ASP A 130 10.46 -6.30 -8.41
N HIS A 131 10.16 -5.45 -9.40
CA HIS A 131 10.27 -4.00 -9.26
C HIS A 131 9.24 -3.45 -8.26
N HIS A 132 7.99 -3.92 -8.30
CA HIS A 132 6.96 -3.45 -7.38
C HIS A 132 7.27 -3.86 -5.92
N LEU A 133 7.81 -5.06 -5.70
CA LEU A 133 8.24 -5.49 -4.36
C LEU A 133 9.36 -4.61 -3.78
N ARG A 134 10.32 -4.18 -4.63
CA ARG A 134 11.38 -3.24 -4.22
C ARG A 134 10.82 -1.85 -3.94
N HIS A 135 9.92 -1.37 -4.79
CA HIS A 135 9.22 -0.11 -4.64
C HIS A 135 8.48 -0.05 -3.29
N TYR A 136 7.63 -1.05 -3.02
CA TYR A 136 6.90 -1.20 -1.75
C TYR A 136 7.82 -1.20 -0.52
N ALA A 137 8.97 -1.88 -0.60
CA ALA A 137 9.90 -1.90 0.52
C ALA A 137 10.46 -0.51 0.85
N VAL A 138 10.76 0.31 -0.17
CA VAL A 138 11.27 1.68 0.02
C VAL A 138 10.15 2.61 0.47
N GLU A 139 9.01 2.57 -0.21
CA GLU A 139 7.82 3.38 0.07
C GLU A 139 7.36 3.22 1.53
N PHE A 140 7.03 1.99 1.94
CA PHE A 140 6.56 1.73 3.30
C PHE A 140 7.63 2.05 4.35
N ARG A 141 8.91 1.77 4.08
CA ARG A 141 9.99 2.14 5.00
C ARG A 141 10.02 3.65 5.20
N ASN A 142 9.91 4.44 4.15
CA ASN A 142 9.97 5.89 4.24
C ASN A 142 8.73 6.47 4.93
N TRP A 143 7.54 5.93 4.68
CA TRP A 143 6.34 6.27 5.45
C TRP A 143 6.47 5.93 6.93
N ILE A 144 7.03 4.77 7.27
CA ILE A 144 7.26 4.38 8.66
C ILE A 144 8.21 5.37 9.35
N VAL A 145 9.29 5.78 8.67
CA VAL A 145 10.22 6.79 9.19
C VAL A 145 9.54 8.15 9.35
N ALA A 146 8.73 8.58 8.39
CA ALA A 146 7.99 9.84 8.45
C ALA A 146 6.97 9.84 9.61
N ALA A 147 6.24 8.74 9.78
CA ALA A 147 5.29 8.56 10.89
C ALA A 147 5.99 8.60 12.25
N ALA A 148 7.15 7.95 12.38
CA ALA A 148 7.94 7.99 13.60
C ALA A 148 8.45 9.41 13.91
N ALA A 149 8.91 10.15 12.89
CA ALA A 149 9.38 11.52 13.04
C ALA A 149 8.25 12.51 13.40
N ALA A 150 7.03 12.29 12.91
CA ALA A 150 5.88 13.13 13.22
C ALA A 150 5.37 13.00 14.67
N ARG A 151 5.87 12.03 15.45
CA ARG A 151 5.61 11.90 16.89
C ARG A 151 6.55 12.72 17.76
N ALA A 152 7.71 13.12 17.22
CA ALA A 152 8.80 13.77 17.94
C ALA A 152 8.57 15.27 18.17
#